data_AF-A0A942KP95-F1
#
_entry.id   AF-A0A942KP95-F1
#
_cell.length_a   1.000
_cell.length_b   1.000
_cell.length_c   1.000
_cell.angle_alpha   90.00
_cell.angle_beta   90.00
_cell.angle_gamma   90.00
#
_symmetry.space_group_name_H-M   'P 1'
#
loop_
_entity.id
_entity.type
_entity.pdbx_description
1 polymer ?
#
loop_
_entity_poly.entity_id
_entity_poly.type
_entity_poly.pdbx_seq_one_letter_code
_entity_poly.pdbx_strand_id
1 'polypeptide(L)' 'MRVLLVPNTAKPASVSAVRELVEWLQGSGFRPVLTLDDARETGMTSIGLPPAEIGVPVLTVALGGDGT' A
#
# COMPACT_ATOMS: atom_id res chain seq x y z
N MET A 1 -8.02 -4.51 10.53
CA MET A 1 -8.70 -4.79 9.24
C MET A 1 -7.75 -4.48 8.09
N ARG A 2 -7.87 -5.11 6.91
CA ARG A 2 -6.90 -4.90 5.81
C ARG A 2 -7.23 -3.67 4.97
N VAL A 3 -6.21 -2.87 4.67
CA VAL A 3 -6.29 -1.71 3.77
C VAL A 3 -5.32 -1.95 2.61
N LEU A 4 -5.82 -2.04 1.39
CA LEU A 4 -4.98 -2.19 0.21
C LEU A 4 -4.44 -0.83 -0.23
N LEU A 5 -3.13 -0.74 -0.39
CA LEU A 5 -2.47 0.45 -0.90
C LEU A 5 -2.09 0.22 -2.37
N VAL A 6 -2.33 1.21 -3.22
CA VAL A 6 -2.01 1.18 -4.65
C VAL A 6 -1.21 2.45 -4.98
N PRO A 7 0.12 2.45 -4.77
CA PRO A 7 0.97 3.57 -5.11
C PRO A 7 1.25 3.65 -6.61
N ASN A 8 1.35 4.87 -7.12
CA ASN A 8 2.05 5.12 -8.37
C ASN A 8 3.56 5.07 -8.12
N THR A 9 4.16 3.89 -8.33
CA THR A 9 5.59 3.62 -8.08
C THR A 9 6.53 4.43 -8.97
N ALA A 10 6.04 4.96 -10.10
CA ALA A 10 6.79 5.88 -10.96
C ALA A 10 6.89 7.31 -10.39
N LYS A 11 6.12 7.65 -9.34
CA LYS A 11 6.12 8.97 -8.70
C LYS A 11 6.77 8.88 -7.31
N PRO A 12 7.99 9.43 -7.11
CA PRO A 12 8.67 9.39 -5.82
C PRO A 12 7.84 9.95 -4.64
N ALA A 13 7.05 10.99 -4.88
CA ALA A 13 6.15 11.55 -3.87
C ALA A 13 5.08 10.55 -3.40
N SER A 14 4.56 9.72 -4.31
CA SER A 14 3.60 8.66 -3.96
C SER A 14 4.26 7.57 -3.12
N VAL A 15 5.49 7.20 -3.44
CA VAL A 15 6.25 6.19 -2.67
C VAL A 15 6.50 6.71 -1.25
N SER A 16 6.84 7.99 -1.09
CA SER A 16 6.99 8.62 0.23
C SER A 16 5.67 8.61 1.01
N ALA A 17 4.57 9.05 0.36
CA ALA A 17 3.26 9.09 1.00
C ALA A 17 2.76 7.72 1.47
N VAL A 18 3.08 6.63 0.75
CA VAL A 18 2.76 5.27 1.19
C VAL A 18 3.44 4.92 2.50
N ARG A 19 4.71 5.30 2.70
CA ARG A 19 5.44 4.98 3.93
C ARG A 19 4.81 5.65 5.14
N GLU A 20 4.52 6.94 5.01
CA GLU A 20 3.84 7.74 6.05
C GLU A 20 2.45 7.18 6.36
N LEU A 21 1.69 6.82 5.33
CA LEU A 21 0.35 6.25 5.50
C LEU A 21 0.39 4.87 6.17
N VAL A 22 1.37 4.02 5.85
CA VAL A 22 1.53 2.70 6.50
C VAL A 22 1.76 2.87 7.99
N GLU A 23 2.66 3.76 8.39
CA GLU A 23 2.95 4.02 9.81
C GLU A 23 1.68 4.48 10.55
N TRP A 24 0.95 5.44 9.97
CA TRP A 24 -0.30 5.94 10.55
C TRP A 24 -1.39 4.86 10.65
N LEU A 25 -1.56 4.04 9.61
CA LEU A 25 -2.54 2.96 9.57
C LEU A 25 -2.23 1.87 10.62
N GLN A 26 -0.97 1.49 10.75
CA GLN A 26 -0.53 0.53 11.75
C GLN A 26 -0.76 1.05 13.18
N GLY A 27 -0.41 2.31 13.44
CA GLY A 27 -0.69 2.97 14.72
C GLY A 27 -2.19 3.07 15.05
N SER A 28 -3.03 3.07 14.01
CA SER A 28 -4.50 3.10 14.13
C SER A 28 -5.15 1.70 14.19
N GLY A 29 -4.36 0.61 14.21
CA GLY A 29 -4.87 -0.77 14.29
C GLY A 29 -5.30 -1.39 12.96
N PHE A 30 -5.01 -0.74 11.83
CA PHE A 30 -5.19 -1.30 10.50
C PHE A 30 -3.99 -2.13 10.08
N ARG A 31 -4.22 -3.02 9.12
CA ARG A 31 -3.20 -3.85 8.48
C ARG A 31 -3.05 -3.40 7.04
N PRO A 32 -2.20 -2.41 6.75
CA PRO A 32 -1.91 -2.02 5.38
C PRO A 32 -1.23 -3.19 4.65
N VAL A 33 -1.59 -3.37 3.38
CA VAL A 33 -1.01 -4.39 2.50
C VAL A 33 -0.77 -3.80 1.12
N LEU A 34 0.27 -4.30 0.45
CA LEU A 34 0.62 -3.99 -0.94
C LEU A 34 0.57 -5.28 -1.76
N THR A 35 0.45 -5.16 -3.08
CA THR A 35 0.83 -6.29 -3.95
C THR A 35 2.33 -6.56 -3.79
N LEU A 36 2.79 -7.78 -4.10
CA LEU A 36 4.23 -8.10 -4.03
C LEU A 36 5.08 -7.16 -4.90
N ASP A 37 4.58 -6.78 -6.08
CA ASP A 37 5.28 -5.86 -6.97
C ASP A 37 5.39 -4.46 -6.36
N ASP A 38 4.28 -3.90 -5.88
CA ASP A 38 4.31 -2.57 -5.25
C ASP A 38 5.16 -2.56 -3.97
N ALA A 39 5.14 -3.64 -3.19
CA ALA A 39 5.97 -3.80 -2.01
C ALA A 39 7.46 -3.79 -2.34
N ARG A 40 7.85 -4.42 -3.47
CA ARG A 40 9.22 -4.42 -3.98
C ARG A 40 9.64 -3.02 -4.46
N GLU A 41 8.80 -2.37 -5.25
CA GLU A 41 9.08 -1.03 -5.79
C GLU A 41 9.12 0.08 -4.71
N THR A 42 8.35 -0.08 -3.63
CA THR A 42 8.34 0.87 -2.50
C THR A 42 9.37 0.55 -1.40
N GLY A 43 9.98 -0.63 -1.44
CA GLY A 43 10.90 -1.14 -0.42
C GLY A 43 10.22 -1.64 0.86
N MET A 44 8.91 -1.93 0.81
CA MET A 44 8.06 -2.33 1.94
C MET A 44 7.67 -3.81 1.89
N THR A 45 8.64 -4.68 1.66
CA THR A 45 8.43 -6.12 1.40
C THR A 45 7.71 -6.86 2.52
N SER A 46 7.78 -6.39 3.77
CA SER A 46 7.12 -7.00 4.93
C SER A 46 5.58 -6.93 4.90
N ILE A 47 5.00 -6.06 4.07
CA ILE A 47 3.55 -5.92 3.90
C ILE A 47 3.06 -6.33 2.50
N GLY A 48 3.93 -6.89 1.68
CA GLY A 48 3.61 -7.39 0.35
C GLY A 48 2.90 -8.74 0.40
N LEU A 49 1.80 -8.87 -0.34
CA LEU A 49 1.03 -10.11 -0.45
C LEU A 49 0.77 -10.47 -1.93
N PRO A 50 0.73 -11.77 -2.28
CA PRO A 50 0.18 -12.21 -3.56
C PRO A 50 -1.27 -11.71 -3.71
N PRO A 51 -1.73 -11.36 -4.94
CA PRO A 51 -3.10 -10.90 -5.16
C PRO A 51 -4.18 -11.84 -4.59
N ALA A 52 -3.95 -13.16 -4.64
CA ALA A 52 -4.84 -14.17 -4.08
C ALA A 52 -4.95 -14.15 -2.54
N GLU A 53 -3.96 -13.58 -1.84
CA GLU A 53 -3.90 -13.57 -0.37
C GLU A 53 -4.37 -12.25 0.25
N ILE A 54 -4.53 -11.20 -0.55
CA ILE A 54 -5.06 -9.89 -0.11
C ILE A 54 -6.44 -10.07 0.54
N GLY A 55 -7.28 -10.93 -0.05
CA GLY A 55 -8.66 -11.17 0.39
C GLY A 55 -9.57 -10.00 0.02
N VAL A 56 -10.44 -9.58 0.94
CA VAL A 56 -11.36 -8.45 0.75
C VAL A 56 -10.92 -7.29 1.65
N PRO A 57 -10.20 -6.29 1.13
CA PRO A 57 -9.86 -5.09 1.89
C PRO A 57 -11.12 -4.33 2.31
N VAL A 58 -11.07 -3.70 3.48
CA VAL A 58 -12.17 -2.82 3.92
C VAL A 58 -12.08 -1.43 3.28
N LEU A 59 -10.90 -1.09 2.76
CA LEU A 59 -10.60 0.16 2.08
C LEU A 59 -9.44 -0.09 1.11
N THR A 60 -9.52 0.53 -0.06
CA THR A 60 -8.41 0.63 -1.01
C THR A 60 -8.04 2.10 -1.15
N VAL A 61 -6.75 2.41 -1.04
CA VAL A 61 -6.23 3.77 -1.17
C VAL A 61 -5.30 3.80 -2.38
N ALA A 62 -5.69 4.57 -3.41
CA ALA A 62 -4.83 4.90 -4.52
C ALA A 62 -3.99 6.13 -4.13
N LEU A 63 -2.66 6.01 -4.20
CA LEU A 63 -1.75 7.12 -3.97
C LEU A 63 -1.11 7.48 -5.30
N GLY A 64 -1.43 8.66 -5.81
CA GLY A 64 -0.99 9.10 -7.12
C GLY A 64 -1.87 10.22 -7.65
N GLY A 65 -1.73 10.51 -8.95
CA GLY A 65 -2.61 11.45 -9.65
C GLY A 65 -3.50 10.71 -10.64
N ASP A 66 -4.03 11.42 -11.62
CA ASP A 66 -4.91 10.85 -12.65
C ASP A 66 -4.33 9.59 -13.28
N GLY A 67 -5.05 8.46 -13.15
CA GLY A 67 -4.68 7.14 -13.66
C GLY A 67 -4.25 6.09 -12.61
N THR A 68 -4.30 6.42 -11.31
CA THR A 68 -4.01 5.47 -10.21
C THR A 68 -5.27 4.78 -9.71
#